data_AF-A0A8T7E9P5-F1
#
_entry.id   AF-A0A8T7E9P5-F1
#
_cell.length_a   1.000
_cell.length_b   1.000
_cell.length_c   1.000
_cell.angle_alpha   90.00
_cell.angle_beta   90.00
_cell.angle_gamma   90.00
#
_symmetry.space_group_name_H-M   'P 1'
#
loop_
_entity.id
_entity.type
_entity.pdbx_description
1 polymer ?
#
loop_
_entity_poly.entity_id
_entity_poly.type
_entity_poly.pdbx_seq_one_letter_code
_entity_poly.pdbx_strand_id
1 'polypeptide(L)'
;MTYFGFLGIFLVIPILILVGVEVWDKRHGRTLPPMLQSWPPYAAIALHVLVALVYTTPWDNYLVATRVWWYDPALVTGLVIGWVPIEEYTFFVLQPILGGLWLLFLARRLKGVAKTEALRPSLRWWSVAVLAVLWVTAVVILAVRWQPGTYLGLELAWALLPIMLQVGFGADILWRYRRLVFWTIVPLVLYLSAADALAIGWGTWTIDPAQSTGILLGGVLPIEELLFFLLTNVLISFGVTLLLAEESHERLRSFRNFAFVSRET
;
A
#
# COMPACT_ATOMS: atom_id res chain seq x y z
N MET A 1 -17.01 15.85 -8.87
CA MET A 1 -16.43 16.64 -7.74
C MET A 1 -15.00 16.97 -8.13
N THR A 2 -14.44 18.11 -7.71
CA THR A 2 -13.01 18.37 -7.99
C THR A 2 -12.13 17.36 -7.26
N TYR A 3 -10.96 17.04 -7.81
CA TYR A 3 -10.09 16.03 -7.21
C TYR A 3 -9.59 16.47 -5.81
N PHE A 4 -9.25 17.74 -5.59
CA PHE A 4 -8.97 18.22 -4.23
C PHE A 4 -10.17 18.13 -3.28
N GLY A 5 -11.40 18.32 -3.77
CA GLY A 5 -12.61 18.11 -2.98
C GLY A 5 -12.75 16.65 -2.54
N PHE A 6 -12.47 15.72 -3.46
CA PHE A 6 -12.39 14.29 -3.17
C PHE A 6 -11.35 13.98 -2.08
N LEU A 7 -10.12 14.45 -2.25
CA LEU A 7 -9.05 14.26 -1.26
C LEU A 7 -9.40 14.85 0.11
N GLY A 8 -10.02 16.03 0.12
CA GLY A 8 -10.49 16.69 1.33
C GLY A 8 -11.46 15.82 2.13
N ILE A 9 -12.48 15.29 1.46
CA ILE A 9 -13.55 14.52 2.11
C ILE A 9 -13.08 13.12 2.49
N PHE A 10 -12.45 12.40 1.57
CA PHE A 10 -12.19 10.97 1.71
C PHE A 10 -10.82 10.64 2.32
N LEU A 11 -9.88 11.58 2.37
CA LEU A 11 -8.56 11.32 2.95
C LEU A 11 -8.24 12.29 4.08
N VAL A 12 -8.34 13.60 3.85
CA VAL A 12 -7.95 14.60 4.84
C VAL A 12 -8.82 14.53 6.10
N ILE A 13 -10.15 14.49 5.97
CA ILE A 13 -11.05 14.39 7.14
C ILE A 13 -10.77 13.12 7.98
N PRO A 14 -10.73 11.90 7.40
CA PRO A 14 -10.37 10.69 8.14
C PRO A 14 -8.99 10.77 8.80
N ILE A 15 -7.98 11.32 8.11
CA ILE A 15 -6.64 11.52 8.66
C ILE A 15 -6.68 12.44 9.88
N LEU A 16 -7.39 13.58 9.81
CA LEU A 16 -7.51 14.51 10.92
C LEU A 16 -8.22 13.87 12.13
N ILE A 17 -9.24 13.06 11.89
CA ILE A 17 -9.91 12.27 12.95
C ILE A 17 -8.91 11.31 13.60
N LEU A 18 -8.15 10.55 12.82
CA LEU A 18 -7.15 9.62 13.34
C LEU A 18 -6.03 10.33 14.10
N VAL A 19 -5.56 11.48 13.62
CA VAL A 19 -4.60 12.33 14.35
C VAL A 19 -5.18 12.79 15.69
N GLY A 20 -6.46 13.19 15.73
CA GLY A 20 -7.15 13.51 16.97
C GLY A 20 -7.18 12.33 17.95
N VAL A 21 -7.45 11.12 17.45
CA VAL A 21 -7.44 9.88 18.23
C VAL A 21 -6.02 9.54 18.72
N GLU A 22 -4.99 9.74 17.90
CA GLU A 22 -3.58 9.54 18.30
C GLU A 22 -3.18 10.46 19.46
N VAL A 23 -3.57 11.74 19.38
CA VAL A 23 -3.32 12.73 20.45
C VAL A 23 -4.09 12.33 21.71
N TRP A 24 -5.34 11.89 21.57
CA TRP A 24 -6.15 11.39 22.68
C TRP A 24 -5.52 10.16 23.35
N ASP A 25 -5.08 9.17 22.57
CA ASP A 25 -4.44 7.96 23.07
C ASP A 25 -3.15 8.27 23.84
N LYS A 26 -2.31 9.16 23.31
CA LYS A 26 -1.10 9.62 24.02
C LYS A 26 -1.42 10.27 25.36
N ARG A 27 -2.44 11.14 25.41
CA ARG A 27 -2.86 11.80 26.66
C ARG A 27 -3.38 10.81 27.71
N HIS A 28 -3.95 9.70 27.28
CA HIS A 28 -4.49 8.66 28.16
C HIS A 28 -3.52 7.48 28.35
N GLY A 29 -2.24 7.64 27.99
CA GLY A 29 -1.20 6.62 28.20
C GLY A 29 -1.38 5.34 27.37
N ARG A 30 -2.20 5.38 26.31
CA ARG A 30 -2.38 4.24 25.41
C ARG A 30 -1.23 4.19 24.39
N THR A 31 -0.27 3.30 24.63
CA THR A 31 0.90 3.12 23.78
C THR A 31 0.77 1.89 22.87
N LEU A 32 1.67 1.77 21.89
CA LEU A 32 1.79 0.55 21.10
C LEU A 32 2.22 -0.63 22.00
N PRO A 33 1.96 -1.89 21.62
CA PRO A 33 2.56 -3.04 22.29
C PRO A 33 4.09 -3.02 22.17
N PRO A 34 4.87 -3.46 23.20
CA PRO A 34 6.35 -3.40 23.17
C PRO A 34 6.99 -4.01 21.91
N MET A 35 6.45 -5.13 21.46
CA MET A 35 6.86 -5.85 20.24
C MET A 35 6.66 -5.08 18.93
N LEU A 36 5.92 -3.96 18.94
CA LEU A 36 5.75 -3.03 17.80
C LEU A 36 6.37 -1.64 18.08
N GLN A 37 7.30 -1.53 19.02
CA GLN A 37 7.98 -0.28 19.37
C GLN A 37 9.44 -0.22 18.91
N SER A 38 9.88 -1.13 18.04
CA SER A 38 11.29 -1.24 17.66
C SER A 38 11.78 -0.12 16.73
N TRP A 39 10.86 0.69 16.20
CA TRP A 39 11.14 1.87 15.40
C TRP A 39 10.14 3.00 15.66
N PRO A 40 10.50 4.29 15.50
CA PRO A 40 9.54 5.38 15.66
C PRO A 40 8.39 5.29 14.65
N PRO A 41 7.12 5.19 15.10
CA PRO A 41 6.00 4.88 14.22
C PRO A 41 5.70 5.97 13.18
N TYR A 42 5.83 7.24 13.55
CA TYR A 42 5.62 8.34 12.60
C TYR A 42 6.75 8.46 11.58
N ALA A 43 7.98 8.06 11.94
CA ALA A 43 9.08 7.98 10.99
C ALA A 43 8.87 6.82 10.01
N ALA A 44 8.32 5.70 10.46
CA ALA A 44 7.93 4.59 9.58
C ALA A 44 6.88 5.06 8.55
N ILE A 45 5.86 5.81 8.97
CA ILE A 45 4.85 6.37 8.04
C ILE A 45 5.50 7.37 7.07
N ALA A 46 6.31 8.30 7.57
CA ALA A 46 6.99 9.30 6.73
C ALA A 46 7.90 8.65 5.68
N LEU A 47 8.58 7.55 6.04
CA LEU A 47 9.37 6.78 5.08
C LEU A 47 8.49 6.17 3.98
N HIS A 48 7.30 5.65 4.32
CA HIS A 48 6.38 5.11 3.33
C HIS A 48 5.80 6.19 2.41
N VAL A 49 5.58 7.40 2.91
CA VAL A 49 5.23 8.56 2.08
C VAL A 49 6.35 8.82 1.06
N LEU A 50 7.60 8.87 1.51
CA LEU A 50 8.74 9.10 0.62
C LEU A 50 8.89 7.98 -0.43
N VAL A 51 8.77 6.72 -0.01
CA VAL A 51 8.84 5.57 -0.91
C VAL A 51 7.71 5.61 -1.93
N ALA A 52 6.47 5.89 -1.51
CA ALA A 52 5.33 6.02 -2.41
C ALA A 52 5.58 7.12 -3.45
N LEU A 53 6.01 8.31 -3.02
CA LEU A 53 6.36 9.40 -3.94
C LEU A 53 7.42 8.97 -4.96
N VAL A 54 8.55 8.41 -4.51
CA VAL A 54 9.66 8.07 -5.42
C VAL A 54 9.31 6.90 -6.34
N TYR A 55 8.66 5.87 -5.81
CA TYR A 55 8.42 4.62 -6.53
C TYR A 55 7.18 4.66 -7.43
N THR A 56 6.12 5.37 -7.01
CA THR A 56 4.86 5.45 -7.77
C THR A 56 4.93 6.52 -8.87
N THR A 57 5.66 7.62 -8.67
CA THR A 57 5.76 8.71 -9.65
C THR A 57 6.05 8.25 -11.08
N PRO A 58 7.12 7.46 -11.37
CA PRO A 58 7.41 7.07 -12.75
C PRO A 58 6.35 6.12 -13.33
N TRP A 59 5.77 5.25 -12.50
CA TRP A 59 4.75 4.30 -12.91
C TRP A 59 3.45 5.03 -13.28
N ASP A 60 3.01 5.95 -12.43
CA ASP A 60 1.74 6.65 -12.66
C ASP A 60 1.82 7.64 -13.83
N ASN A 61 2.95 8.34 -13.97
CA ASN A 61 3.21 9.15 -15.16
C ASN A 61 3.17 8.33 -16.44
N TYR A 62 3.68 7.10 -16.41
CA TYR A 62 3.59 6.22 -17.56
C TYR A 62 2.13 5.86 -17.87
N LEU A 63 1.31 5.50 -16.87
CA LEU A 63 -0.11 5.18 -17.07
C LEU A 63 -0.90 6.33 -17.70
N VAL A 64 -0.70 7.55 -17.22
CA VAL A 64 -1.39 8.73 -17.75
C VAL A 64 -0.86 9.10 -19.14
N ALA A 65 0.45 8.99 -19.36
CA ALA A 65 1.07 9.26 -20.66
C ALA A 65 0.59 8.27 -21.75
N THR A 66 0.34 7.01 -21.40
CA THR A 66 -0.15 5.96 -22.31
C THR A 66 -1.68 5.83 -22.32
N ARG A 67 -2.39 6.75 -21.64
CA ARG A 67 -3.86 6.80 -21.60
C ARG A 67 -4.51 5.55 -21.00
N VAL A 68 -3.83 4.82 -20.12
CA VAL A 68 -4.49 3.77 -19.32
C VAL A 68 -5.61 4.38 -18.49
N TRP A 69 -5.40 5.59 -18.01
CA TRP A 69 -6.41 6.43 -17.40
C TRP A 69 -6.08 7.92 -17.58
N TRP A 70 -7.07 8.78 -17.36
CA TRP A 70 -6.90 10.24 -17.44
C TRP A 70 -7.90 10.97 -16.55
N TYR A 71 -7.63 12.25 -16.30
CA TYR A 71 -8.47 13.14 -15.50
C TYR A 71 -9.31 14.05 -16.38
N ASP A 72 -10.45 14.51 -15.87
CA ASP A 72 -11.18 15.63 -16.46
C ASP A 72 -10.43 16.95 -16.17
N PRO A 73 -9.97 17.70 -17.19
CA PRO A 73 -9.27 18.96 -17.00
C PRO A 73 -10.06 20.01 -16.21
N ALA A 74 -11.40 19.94 -16.19
CA ALA A 74 -12.25 20.84 -15.42
C ALA A 74 -12.32 20.49 -13.93
N LEU A 75 -11.87 19.28 -13.53
CA LEU A 75 -11.96 18.77 -12.16
C LEU A 75 -10.59 18.72 -11.45
N VAL A 76 -9.51 19.08 -12.14
CA VAL A 76 -8.15 19.25 -11.60
C VAL A 76 -7.71 20.71 -11.72
N THR A 77 -6.69 21.09 -10.95
CA THR A 77 -6.14 22.46 -10.94
C THR A 77 -5.32 22.81 -12.18
N GLY A 78 -4.94 21.82 -12.98
CA GLY A 78 -4.07 22.00 -14.15
C GLY A 78 -2.58 22.12 -13.83
N LEU A 79 -2.19 22.07 -12.55
CA LEU A 79 -0.79 21.98 -12.13
C LEU A 79 -0.32 20.53 -12.28
N VAL A 80 0.58 20.28 -13.22
CA VAL A 80 1.09 18.94 -13.53
C VAL A 80 2.58 18.81 -13.27
N ILE A 81 3.00 17.65 -12.79
CA ILE A 81 4.41 17.23 -12.75
C ILE A 81 4.52 16.03 -13.68
N GLY A 82 5.18 16.22 -14.83
CA GLY A 82 5.13 15.27 -15.94
C GLY A 82 3.75 15.30 -16.61
N TRP A 83 3.01 14.19 -16.53
CA TRP A 83 1.66 14.03 -17.08
C TRP A 83 0.56 14.07 -16.02
N VAL A 84 0.95 13.95 -14.75
CA VAL A 84 0.05 13.70 -13.63
C VAL A 84 -0.23 14.99 -12.87
N PRO A 85 -1.49 15.29 -12.49
CA PRO A 85 -1.86 16.47 -11.74
C PRO A 85 -1.37 16.40 -10.27
N ILE A 86 -1.11 17.55 -9.65
CA ILE A 86 -0.56 17.63 -8.28
C ILE A 86 -1.47 16.98 -7.22
N GLU A 87 -2.76 16.89 -7.50
CA GLU A 87 -3.75 16.19 -6.70
C GLU A 87 -3.39 14.71 -6.52
N GLU A 88 -2.92 14.04 -7.56
CA GLU A 88 -2.51 12.64 -7.49
C GLU A 88 -1.25 12.45 -6.63
N TYR A 89 -0.27 13.35 -6.74
CA TYR A 89 0.87 13.36 -5.83
C TYR A 89 0.44 13.60 -4.37
N THR A 90 -0.63 14.38 -4.18
CA THR A 90 -1.24 14.56 -2.86
C THR A 90 -1.88 13.26 -2.38
N PHE A 91 -2.52 12.49 -3.26
CA PHE A 91 -2.99 11.13 -2.96
C PHE A 91 -1.83 10.21 -2.53
N PHE A 92 -0.69 10.22 -3.24
CA PHE A 92 0.51 9.44 -2.87
C PHE A 92 1.04 9.75 -1.47
N VAL A 93 0.81 10.97 -0.98
CA VAL A 93 1.18 11.39 0.38
C VAL A 93 0.10 10.98 1.40
N LEU A 94 -1.17 11.24 1.09
CA LEU A 94 -2.26 11.04 2.03
C LEU A 94 -2.57 9.56 2.27
N GLN A 95 -2.47 8.70 1.25
CA GLN A 95 -2.81 7.28 1.39
C GLN A 95 -1.89 6.53 2.37
N PRO A 96 -0.54 6.65 2.33
CA PRO A 96 0.34 6.07 3.35
C PRO A 96 0.10 6.63 4.76
N ILE A 97 -0.25 7.92 4.87
CA ILE A 97 -0.60 8.53 6.16
C ILE A 97 -1.88 7.90 6.72
N LEU A 98 -2.95 7.84 5.92
CA LEU A 98 -4.21 7.22 6.31
C LEU A 98 -4.01 5.76 6.73
N GLY A 99 -3.36 4.96 5.87
CA GLY A 99 -3.14 3.55 6.12
C GLY A 99 -2.23 3.28 7.32
N GLY A 100 -1.16 4.06 7.46
CA GLY A 100 -0.27 4.00 8.60
C GLY A 100 -0.96 4.36 9.92
N LEU A 101 -1.70 5.48 9.96
CA LEU A 101 -2.43 5.90 11.15
C LEU A 101 -3.53 4.89 11.53
N TRP A 102 -4.24 4.33 10.54
CA TRP A 102 -5.23 3.27 10.79
C TRP A 102 -4.59 2.01 11.39
N LEU A 103 -3.43 1.60 10.87
CA LEU A 103 -2.66 0.49 11.43
C LEU A 103 -2.25 0.78 12.89
N LEU A 104 -1.73 1.97 13.18
CA LEU A 104 -1.35 2.35 14.55
C LEU A 104 -2.56 2.41 15.50
N PHE A 105 -3.70 2.91 15.02
CA PHE A 105 -4.96 2.92 15.75
C PHE A 105 -5.37 1.50 16.16
N LEU A 106 -5.31 0.54 15.23
CA LEU A 106 -5.63 -0.87 15.48
C LEU A 106 -4.59 -1.56 16.37
N ALA A 107 -3.30 -1.30 16.17
CA ALA A 107 -2.22 -1.89 16.95
C ALA A 107 -2.35 -1.57 18.46
N ARG A 108 -2.91 -0.41 18.82
CA ARG A 108 -3.20 -0.02 20.21
C ARG A 108 -4.47 -0.62 20.82
N ARG A 109 -5.34 -1.21 20.00
CA ARG A 109 -6.70 -1.64 20.41
C ARG A 109 -6.96 -3.12 20.26
N LEU A 110 -6.31 -3.77 19.29
CA LEU A 110 -6.47 -5.20 19.08
C LEU A 110 -5.80 -5.97 20.23
N LYS A 111 -6.56 -6.88 20.85
CA LYS A 111 -6.00 -7.82 21.84
C LYS A 111 -5.33 -8.98 21.10
N GLY A 112 -4.12 -9.37 21.55
CA GLY A 112 -3.36 -10.44 20.92
C GLY A 112 -2.95 -10.09 19.49
N VAL A 113 -2.34 -8.91 19.33
CA VAL A 113 -1.83 -8.36 18.05
C VAL A 113 -0.86 -9.34 17.39
N ALA A 114 0.06 -9.90 18.17
CA ALA A 114 0.94 -10.98 17.78
C ALA A 114 0.42 -12.32 18.30
N LYS A 115 0.58 -13.37 17.49
CA LYS A 115 0.41 -14.76 17.91
C LYS A 115 1.71 -15.32 18.49
N THR A 116 1.61 -16.17 19.49
CA THR A 116 2.77 -16.80 20.17
C THR A 116 3.37 -18.00 19.42
N GLU A 117 2.84 -18.33 18.24
CA GLU A 117 3.31 -19.43 17.41
C GLU A 117 4.77 -19.20 16.94
N ALA A 118 5.55 -20.28 16.80
CA ALA A 118 6.89 -20.22 16.24
C ALA A 118 6.87 -19.67 14.81
N LEU A 119 7.91 -18.91 14.45
CA LEU A 119 8.08 -18.40 13.08
C LEU A 119 8.29 -19.57 12.12
N ARG A 120 7.73 -19.46 10.91
CA ARG A 120 7.74 -20.51 9.89
C ARG A 120 8.55 -20.05 8.67
N PRO A 121 9.87 -20.31 8.62
CA PRO A 121 10.73 -19.76 7.57
C PRO A 121 10.31 -20.14 6.14
N SER A 122 9.66 -21.29 5.98
CA SER A 122 9.14 -21.78 4.70
C SER A 122 8.06 -20.88 4.09
N LEU A 123 7.32 -20.11 4.90
CA LEU A 123 6.32 -19.16 4.40
C LEU A 123 6.97 -18.13 3.48
N ARG A 124 8.18 -17.66 3.80
CA ARG A 124 8.87 -16.64 3.01
C ARG A 124 9.15 -17.13 1.58
N TRP A 125 9.73 -18.32 1.46
CA TRP A 125 10.08 -18.90 0.17
C TRP A 125 8.85 -19.25 -0.67
N TRP A 126 7.82 -19.84 -0.05
CA TRP A 126 6.57 -20.14 -0.75
C TRP A 126 5.83 -18.88 -1.19
N SER A 127 5.77 -17.85 -0.34
CA SER A 127 5.18 -16.56 -0.71
C SER A 127 5.93 -15.91 -1.88
N VAL A 128 7.26 -15.88 -1.86
CA VAL A 128 8.06 -15.36 -2.98
C VAL A 128 7.81 -16.18 -4.25
N ALA A 129 7.82 -17.51 -4.17
CA ALA A 129 7.61 -18.36 -5.35
C ALA A 129 6.23 -18.12 -6.00
N VAL A 130 5.17 -18.06 -5.20
CA VAL A 130 3.81 -17.79 -5.72
C VAL A 130 3.73 -16.41 -6.35
N LEU A 131 4.26 -15.37 -5.68
CA LEU A 131 4.24 -14.01 -6.21
C LEU A 131 5.13 -13.86 -7.46
N ALA A 132 6.24 -14.60 -7.55
CA ALA A 132 7.09 -14.60 -8.73
C ALA A 132 6.36 -15.15 -9.96
N VAL A 133 5.57 -16.21 -9.80
CA VAL A 133 4.72 -16.75 -10.88
C VAL A 133 3.69 -15.72 -11.33
N LEU A 134 3.02 -15.05 -10.39
CA LEU A 134 2.07 -13.97 -10.71
C LEU A 134 2.76 -12.78 -11.42
N TRP A 135 3.95 -12.40 -10.95
CA TRP A 135 4.71 -11.31 -11.56
C TRP A 135 5.17 -11.66 -12.98
N VAL A 136 5.68 -12.87 -13.21
CA VAL A 136 6.02 -13.34 -14.56
C VAL A 136 4.79 -13.33 -15.46
N THR A 137 3.63 -13.72 -14.95
CA THR A 137 2.37 -13.67 -15.70
C THR A 137 2.02 -12.24 -16.10
N ALA A 138 2.15 -11.27 -15.19
CA ALA A 138 1.96 -9.85 -15.48
C ALA A 138 2.93 -9.35 -16.56
N VAL A 139 4.21 -9.72 -16.49
CA VAL A 139 5.21 -9.37 -17.51
C VAL A 139 4.87 -9.99 -18.86
N VAL A 140 4.41 -11.25 -18.90
CA VAL A 140 3.99 -11.91 -20.14
C VAL A 140 2.81 -11.18 -20.77
N ILE A 141 1.80 -10.78 -19.99
CA ILE A 141 0.64 -9.99 -20.47
C ILE A 141 1.11 -8.73 -21.20
N LEU A 142 2.06 -8.00 -20.60
CA LEU A 142 2.62 -6.79 -21.20
C LEU A 142 3.49 -7.09 -22.44
N ALA A 143 4.28 -8.15 -22.39
CA ALA A 143 5.18 -8.53 -23.49
C ALA A 143 4.41 -8.94 -24.76
N VAL A 144 3.29 -9.65 -24.61
CA VAL A 144 2.42 -10.03 -25.74
C VAL A 144 1.48 -8.89 -26.17
N ARG A 145 1.51 -7.74 -25.48
CA ARG A 145 0.69 -6.55 -25.74
C ARG A 145 -0.82 -6.85 -25.74
N TRP A 146 -1.27 -7.69 -24.81
CA TRP A 146 -2.69 -7.95 -24.65
C TRP A 146 -3.39 -6.72 -24.06
N GLN A 147 -4.02 -5.93 -24.94
CA GLN A 147 -4.57 -4.61 -24.61
C GLN A 147 -5.49 -4.62 -23.37
N PRO A 148 -6.54 -5.46 -23.26
CA PRO A 148 -7.39 -5.53 -22.07
C PRO A 148 -6.65 -5.88 -20.77
N GLY A 149 -5.47 -6.50 -20.85
CA GLY A 149 -4.66 -6.83 -19.68
C GLY A 149 -3.62 -5.76 -19.31
N THR A 150 -3.57 -4.64 -20.04
CA THR A 150 -2.49 -3.65 -19.90
C THR A 150 -2.47 -3.03 -18.52
N TYR A 151 -3.62 -2.58 -18.03
CA TYR A 151 -3.69 -1.95 -16.71
C TYR A 151 -3.29 -2.94 -15.59
N LEU A 152 -3.97 -4.09 -15.55
CA LEU A 152 -3.68 -5.18 -14.62
C LEU A 152 -2.20 -5.62 -14.65
N GLY A 153 -1.64 -5.76 -15.86
CA GLY A 153 -0.25 -6.13 -16.05
C GLY A 153 0.72 -5.10 -15.48
N LEU A 154 0.45 -3.81 -15.72
CA LEU A 154 1.28 -2.71 -15.20
C LEU A 154 1.19 -2.60 -13.67
N GLU A 155 0.00 -2.76 -13.09
CA GLU A 155 -0.20 -2.77 -11.63
C GLU A 155 0.58 -3.91 -10.96
N LEU A 156 0.39 -5.14 -11.43
CA LEU A 156 1.03 -6.32 -10.85
C LEU A 156 2.55 -6.32 -11.06
N ALA A 157 3.02 -5.92 -12.24
CA ALA A 157 4.46 -5.84 -12.52
C ALA A 157 5.16 -4.83 -11.59
N TRP A 158 4.49 -3.71 -11.29
CA TRP A 158 4.98 -2.68 -10.38
C TRP A 158 4.89 -3.11 -8.92
N ALA A 159 3.72 -3.49 -8.42
CA ALA A 159 3.50 -3.72 -7.00
C ALA A 159 4.16 -5.01 -6.48
N LEU A 160 4.17 -6.09 -7.27
CA LEU A 160 4.63 -7.38 -6.77
C LEU A 160 6.14 -7.41 -6.50
N LEU A 161 6.95 -6.57 -7.15
CA LEU A 161 8.39 -6.49 -6.89
C LEU A 161 8.70 -6.13 -5.43
N PRO A 162 8.26 -4.97 -4.89
CA PRO A 162 8.45 -4.63 -3.48
C PRO A 162 7.71 -5.57 -2.53
N ILE A 163 6.52 -6.09 -2.90
CA ILE A 163 5.81 -7.07 -2.05
C ILE A 163 6.64 -8.34 -1.89
N MET A 164 7.26 -8.85 -2.97
CA MET A 164 8.18 -10.00 -2.91
C MET A 164 9.35 -9.77 -1.96
N LEU A 165 9.92 -8.56 -1.92
CA LEU A 165 10.95 -8.20 -0.96
C LEU A 165 10.42 -8.23 0.49
N GLN A 166 9.23 -7.68 0.73
CA GLN A 166 8.61 -7.67 2.06
C GLN A 166 8.30 -9.09 2.56
N VAL A 167 7.69 -9.94 1.74
CA VAL A 167 7.35 -11.32 2.12
C VAL A 167 8.59 -12.22 2.17
N GLY A 168 9.56 -12.01 1.28
CA GLY A 168 10.85 -12.69 1.32
C GLY A 168 11.63 -12.39 2.59
N PHE A 169 11.56 -11.14 3.07
CA PHE A 169 12.14 -10.76 4.35
C PHE A 169 11.37 -11.32 5.54
N GLY A 170 10.03 -11.21 5.55
CA GLY A 170 9.25 -11.36 6.77
C GLY A 170 7.82 -11.90 6.64
N ALA A 171 7.50 -12.74 5.64
CA ALA A 171 6.16 -13.38 5.54
C ALA A 171 5.74 -14.10 6.83
N ASP A 172 6.69 -14.73 7.52
CA ASP A 172 6.49 -15.40 8.80
C ASP A 172 6.16 -14.43 9.94
N ILE A 173 6.82 -13.26 9.96
CA ILE A 173 6.54 -12.15 10.88
C ILE A 173 5.15 -11.57 10.57
N LEU A 174 4.86 -11.26 9.31
CA LEU A 174 3.55 -10.78 8.88
C LEU A 174 2.42 -11.75 9.26
N TRP A 175 2.66 -13.06 9.14
CA TRP A 175 1.70 -14.09 9.53
C TRP A 175 1.45 -14.13 11.05
N ARG A 176 2.48 -13.83 11.86
CA ARG A 176 2.32 -13.64 13.32
C ARG A 176 1.42 -12.44 13.63
N TYR A 177 1.50 -11.37 12.84
CA TYR A 177 0.66 -10.17 12.93
C TYR A 177 -0.57 -10.19 12.01
N ARG A 178 -0.98 -11.37 11.49
CA ARG A 178 -2.03 -11.50 10.46
C ARG A 178 -3.35 -10.81 10.78
N ARG A 179 -3.74 -10.74 12.07
CA ARG A 179 -4.96 -10.04 12.48
C ARG A 179 -4.85 -8.54 12.31
N LEU A 180 -3.71 -7.95 12.71
CA LEU A 180 -3.46 -6.53 12.53
C LEU A 180 -3.42 -6.18 11.04
N VAL A 181 -2.67 -6.96 10.27
CA VAL A 181 -2.53 -6.78 8.82
C VAL A 181 -3.88 -6.91 8.12
N PHE A 182 -4.65 -7.97 8.41
CA PHE A 182 -5.97 -8.20 7.83
C PHE A 182 -6.95 -7.06 8.14
N TRP A 183 -7.06 -6.67 9.41
CA TRP A 183 -7.97 -5.59 9.82
C TRP A 183 -7.48 -4.20 9.42
N THR A 184 -6.21 -4.06 9.05
CA THR A 184 -5.71 -2.84 8.40
C THR A 184 -6.16 -2.81 6.94
N ILE A 185 -5.88 -3.87 6.19
CA ILE A 185 -6.07 -3.91 4.74
C ILE A 185 -7.55 -3.91 4.37
N VAL A 186 -8.36 -4.82 4.92
CA VAL A 186 -9.75 -5.01 4.45
C VAL A 186 -10.59 -3.74 4.55
N PRO A 187 -10.65 -3.02 5.69
CA PRO A 187 -11.43 -1.80 5.78
C PRO A 187 -10.94 -0.69 4.84
N LEU A 188 -9.62 -0.54 4.68
CA LEU A 188 -9.05 0.48 3.80
C LEU A 188 -9.32 0.19 2.33
N VAL A 189 -9.20 -1.07 1.91
CA VAL A 189 -9.54 -1.50 0.54
C VAL A 189 -11.00 -1.20 0.25
N LEU A 190 -11.91 -1.63 1.13
CA LEU A 190 -13.34 -1.40 0.93
C LEU A 190 -13.68 0.10 0.92
N TYR A 191 -13.10 0.87 1.85
CA TYR A 191 -13.34 2.30 1.96
C TYR A 191 -12.84 3.08 0.75
N LEU A 192 -11.58 2.85 0.34
CA LEU A 192 -10.98 3.58 -0.77
C LEU A 192 -11.58 3.14 -2.12
N SER A 193 -11.89 1.86 -2.30
CA SER A 193 -12.58 1.38 -3.51
C SER A 193 -13.98 1.97 -3.64
N ALA A 194 -14.71 2.12 -2.52
CA ALA A 194 -16.02 2.77 -2.53
C ALA A 194 -15.89 4.27 -2.86
N ALA A 195 -14.88 4.95 -2.32
CA ALA A 195 -14.60 6.33 -2.64
C ALA A 195 -14.23 6.51 -4.13
N ASP A 196 -13.38 5.64 -4.65
CA ASP A 196 -12.95 5.63 -6.04
C ASP A 196 -14.11 5.41 -7.02
N ALA A 197 -15.00 4.46 -6.70
CA ALA A 197 -16.21 4.24 -7.48
C ALA A 197 -17.09 5.50 -7.58
N LEU A 198 -17.17 6.31 -6.50
CA LEU A 198 -17.86 7.60 -6.54
C LEU A 198 -17.12 8.62 -7.42
N ALA A 199 -15.79 8.66 -7.35
CA ALA A 199 -14.98 9.59 -8.12
C ALA A 199 -15.04 9.32 -9.62
N ILE A 200 -14.98 8.05 -10.03
CA ILE A 200 -15.24 7.59 -11.41
C ILE A 200 -16.68 7.95 -11.81
N GLY A 201 -17.66 7.67 -10.94
CA GLY A 201 -19.06 8.03 -11.19
C GLY A 201 -19.30 9.54 -11.37
N TRP A 202 -18.44 10.38 -10.78
CA TRP A 202 -18.45 11.84 -10.98
C TRP A 202 -17.61 12.33 -12.15
N GLY A 203 -16.92 11.44 -12.88
CA GLY A 203 -16.06 11.77 -14.00
C GLY A 203 -14.73 12.43 -13.61
N THR A 204 -14.30 12.31 -12.35
CA THR A 204 -13.05 12.94 -11.89
C THR A 204 -11.83 12.37 -12.63
N TRP A 205 -11.82 11.05 -12.79
CA TRP A 205 -10.95 10.31 -13.69
C TRP A 205 -11.74 9.25 -14.43
N THR A 206 -11.16 8.75 -15.51
CA THR A 206 -11.72 7.69 -16.34
C THR A 206 -10.63 6.68 -16.67
N ILE A 207 -10.93 5.41 -16.43
CA ILE A 207 -10.10 4.28 -16.84
C ILE A 207 -10.46 3.91 -18.27
N ASP A 208 -9.46 3.65 -19.11
CA ASP A 208 -9.66 3.24 -20.50
C ASP A 208 -10.28 1.83 -20.59
N PRO A 209 -11.51 1.68 -21.09
CA PRO A 209 -12.13 0.37 -21.23
C PRO A 209 -11.37 -0.57 -22.18
N ALA A 210 -10.55 -0.03 -23.10
CA ALA A 210 -9.75 -0.85 -24.01
C ALA A 210 -8.49 -1.44 -23.34
N GLN A 211 -8.01 -0.82 -22.26
CA GLN A 211 -6.80 -1.22 -21.54
C GLN A 211 -7.07 -1.91 -20.19
N SER A 212 -8.35 -2.04 -19.83
CA SER A 212 -8.85 -2.76 -18.66
C SER A 212 -9.58 -4.05 -19.08
N THR A 213 -9.67 -5.01 -18.15
CA THR A 213 -10.28 -6.33 -18.31
C THR A 213 -11.79 -6.27 -18.57
N GLY A 214 -12.43 -5.13 -18.33
CA GLY A 214 -13.87 -4.93 -18.52
C GLY A 214 -14.72 -5.54 -17.40
N ILE A 215 -14.11 -6.07 -16.34
CA ILE A 215 -14.83 -6.58 -15.17
C ILE A 215 -15.15 -5.41 -14.24
N LEU A 216 -16.42 -5.02 -14.16
CA LEU A 216 -16.89 -3.90 -13.33
C LEU A 216 -17.64 -4.38 -12.09
N LEU A 217 -17.19 -3.94 -10.92
CA LEU A 217 -17.87 -4.10 -9.64
C LEU A 217 -18.98 -3.05 -9.50
N GLY A 218 -20.21 -3.51 -9.23
CA GLY A 218 -21.37 -2.63 -9.14
C GLY A 218 -21.69 -1.88 -10.44
N GLY A 219 -21.13 -2.32 -11.57
CA GLY A 219 -21.28 -1.65 -12.87
C GLY A 219 -20.48 -0.35 -13.03
N VAL A 220 -19.62 0.01 -12.07
CA VAL A 220 -18.88 1.29 -12.07
C VAL A 220 -17.39 1.08 -11.91
N LEU A 221 -16.95 0.32 -10.92
CA LEU A 221 -15.54 0.24 -10.52
C LEU A 221 -14.82 -0.91 -11.24
N PRO A 222 -13.78 -0.67 -12.06
CA PRO A 222 -12.96 -1.73 -12.61
C PRO A 222 -12.34 -2.60 -11.51
N ILE A 223 -12.22 -3.92 -11.75
CA ILE A 223 -11.63 -4.84 -10.79
C ILE A 223 -10.16 -4.49 -10.47
N GLU A 224 -9.48 -3.88 -11.43
CA GLU A 224 -8.13 -3.34 -11.29
C GLU A 224 -8.06 -2.29 -10.19
N GLU A 225 -9.03 -1.38 -10.07
CA GLU A 225 -9.03 -0.39 -8.99
C GLU A 225 -9.13 -1.03 -7.59
N LEU A 226 -9.99 -2.06 -7.43
CA LEU A 226 -10.05 -2.83 -6.18
C LEU A 226 -8.68 -3.47 -5.88
N LEU A 227 -8.02 -3.99 -6.91
CA LEU A 227 -6.70 -4.61 -6.81
C LEU A 227 -5.62 -3.56 -6.50
N PHE A 228 -5.66 -2.38 -7.11
CA PHE A 228 -4.79 -1.25 -6.83
C PHE A 228 -4.85 -0.87 -5.35
N PHE A 229 -6.06 -0.70 -4.79
CA PHE A 229 -6.21 -0.43 -3.36
C PHE A 229 -5.75 -1.61 -2.50
N LEU A 230 -5.94 -2.86 -2.94
CA LEU A 230 -5.40 -4.01 -2.23
C LEU A 230 -3.86 -3.99 -2.21
N LEU A 231 -3.21 -3.79 -3.35
CA LEU A 231 -1.76 -3.80 -3.50
C LEU A 231 -1.10 -2.66 -2.72
N THR A 232 -1.62 -1.45 -2.84
CA THR A 232 -1.12 -0.28 -2.10
C THR A 232 -1.28 -0.45 -0.59
N ASN A 233 -2.43 -0.94 -0.12
CA ASN A 233 -2.63 -1.20 1.31
C ASN A 233 -1.80 -2.40 1.82
N VAL A 234 -1.52 -3.40 0.99
CA VAL A 234 -0.56 -4.47 1.31
C VAL A 234 0.84 -3.86 1.49
N LEU A 235 1.31 -3.05 0.55
CA LEU A 235 2.63 -2.42 0.61
C LEU A 235 2.82 -1.60 1.88
N ILE A 236 1.85 -0.75 2.21
CA ILE A 236 1.87 0.10 3.40
C ILE A 236 1.78 -0.75 4.68
N SER A 237 0.77 -1.63 4.78
CA SER A 237 0.52 -2.43 5.98
C SER A 237 1.69 -3.36 6.29
N PHE A 238 2.24 -4.03 5.27
CA PHE A 238 3.38 -4.92 5.44
C PHE A 238 4.62 -4.14 5.82
N GLY A 239 4.97 -3.09 5.08
CA GLY A 239 6.19 -2.34 5.32
C GLY A 239 6.19 -1.65 6.69
N VAL A 240 5.08 -1.03 7.10
CA VAL A 240 4.96 -0.42 8.43
C VAL A 240 5.03 -1.48 9.52
N THR A 241 4.33 -2.62 9.37
CA THR A 241 4.40 -3.72 10.35
C THR A 241 5.83 -4.23 10.51
N LEU A 242 6.53 -4.48 9.40
CA LEU A 242 7.91 -5.00 9.41
C LEU A 242 8.91 -3.99 10.00
N LEU A 243 8.73 -2.68 9.81
CA LEU A 243 9.59 -1.70 10.46
C LEU A 243 9.39 -1.66 11.97
N LEU A 244 8.17 -1.88 12.46
CA LEU A 244 7.82 -1.80 13.87
C LEU A 244 8.12 -3.08 14.66
N ALA A 245 7.99 -4.23 14.00
CA ALA A 245 8.10 -5.55 14.62
C ALA A 245 9.50 -5.82 15.19
N GLU A 246 9.56 -6.22 16.46
CA GLU A 246 10.78 -6.64 17.16
C GLU A 246 11.51 -7.75 16.42
N GLU A 247 10.79 -8.73 15.90
CA GLU A 247 11.36 -9.87 15.18
C GLU A 247 12.13 -9.44 13.92
N SER A 248 11.72 -8.34 13.30
CA SER A 248 12.43 -7.79 12.13
C SER A 248 13.78 -7.22 12.52
N HIS A 249 13.87 -6.54 13.67
CA HIS A 249 15.13 -6.00 14.18
C HIS A 249 16.06 -7.08 14.72
N GLU A 250 15.53 -8.10 15.39
CA GLU A 250 16.30 -9.28 15.79
C GLU A 250 16.92 -9.98 14.58
N ARG A 251 16.14 -10.15 13.51
CA ARG A 251 16.60 -10.74 12.25
C ARG A 251 17.68 -9.90 11.56
N LEU A 252 17.54 -8.57 11.54
CA LEU A 252 18.58 -7.70 10.99
C LEU A 252 19.88 -7.77 11.81
N ARG A 253 19.79 -7.87 13.15
CA ARG A 253 20.96 -8.05 14.02
C ARG A 253 21.66 -9.38 13.77
N SER A 254 20.92 -10.47 13.58
CA SER A 254 21.52 -11.78 13.33
C SER A 254 22.29 -11.83 11.99
N PHE A 255 21.78 -11.18 10.94
CA PHE A 255 22.51 -11.04 9.67
C PHE A 255 23.79 -10.22 9.80
N ARG A 256 23.76 -9.12 10.58
CA ARG A 256 24.98 -8.33 10.83
C ARG A 256 26.03 -9.16 11.56
N ASN A 257 25.66 -9.88 12.61
CA ASN A 257 26.59 -10.71 13.37
C ASN A 257 27.22 -11.81 12.51
N PHE A 258 26.43 -12.46 11.64
CA PHE A 258 26.96 -13.45 10.70
C PHE A 258 27.97 -12.85 9.72
N ALA A 259 27.68 -11.67 9.16
CA ALA A 259 28.56 -10.98 8.22
C ALA A 259 29.87 -10.47 8.85
N PHE A 260 29.88 -10.18 10.15
CA PHE A 260 31.11 -9.85 10.89
C PHE A 260 31.96 -11.08 11.13
N VAL A 261 31.38 -12.18 11.61
CA VAL A 261 32.11 -13.43 11.88
C VAL A 261 32.75 -14.00 10.59
N SER A 262 32.06 -13.94 9.46
CA SER A 262 32.60 -14.43 8.18
C SER A 262 33.68 -13.54 7.55
N ARG A 263 33.95 -12.35 8.10
CA ARG A 263 35.06 -11.47 7.67
C ARG A 263 36.32 -11.63 8.52
N GLU A 264 36.21 -12.25 9.70
CA GLU A 264 37.33 -12.49 10.61
C GLU A 264 37.94 -13.91 10.47
N THR A 265 37.32 -14.77 9.67
CA THR A 265 37.80 -16.12 9.29
C THR A 265 38.34 -16.13 7.87
#